data_AF-A0A952QDW4-F1
#
_entry.id   AF-A0A952QDW4-F1
#
_cell.length_a   1.000
_cell.length_b   1.000
_cell.length_c   1.000
_cell.angle_alpha   90.00
_cell.angle_beta   90.00
_cell.angle_gamma   90.00
#
_symmetry.space_group_name_H-M   'P 1'
#
loop_
_entity.id
_entity.type
_entity.pdbx_description
1 polymer ?
#
loop_
_entity_poly.entity_id
_entity_poly.type
_entity_poly.pdbx_seq_one_letter_code
_entity_poly.pdbx_strand_id
1 'polypeptide(L)' 'MNIIAFVISLALFVLGLYMMGEAFYVVGAEYPVFIGGILVTSLGLAIPAHVLKRIDG' A
#
# COMPACT_ATOMS: atom_id res chain seq x y z
N MET A 1 -7.52 17.25 -0.74
CA MET A 1 -6.56 16.20 -1.10
C MET A 1 -5.34 16.84 -1.73
N ASN A 2 -4.29 17.04 -0.93
CA ASN A 2 -2.97 17.41 -1.44
C ASN A 2 -2.51 16.37 -2.49
N ILE A 3 -2.16 16.83 -3.69
CA ILE A 3 -1.71 15.98 -4.81
C ILE A 3 -0.55 15.06 -4.43
N ILE A 4 0.34 15.53 -3.55
CA ILE A 4 1.48 14.75 -3.05
C ILE A 4 1.00 13.51 -2.29
N ALA A 5 0.00 13.68 -1.43
CA ALA A 5 -0.53 12.57 -0.63
C ALA A 5 -1.35 11.57 -1.47
N PHE A 6 -2.00 12.04 -2.55
CA PHE A 6 -2.59 11.16 -3.55
C PHE A 6 -1.53 10.31 -4.26
N VAL A 7 -0.42 10.92 -4.71
CA VAL A 7 0.68 10.21 -5.37
C VAL A 7 1.32 9.17 -4.45
N ILE A 8 1.54 9.51 -3.17
CA ILE A 8 2.07 8.58 -2.17
C ILE A 8 1.11 7.40 -1.96
N SER A 9 -0.19 7.68 -1.83
CA SER A 9 -1.24 6.67 -1.69
C SER A 9 -1.27 5.71 -2.89
N LEU A 10 -1.22 6.24 -4.11
CA LEU A 10 -1.19 5.46 -5.33
C LEU A 10 0.08 4.60 -5.42
N ALA A 11 1.24 5.16 -5.08
CA ALA A 11 2.50 4.44 -5.08
C ALA A 11 2.49 3.26 -4.10
N LEU A 12 1.99 3.46 -2.88
CA LEU A 12 1.83 2.39 -1.89
C LEU A 12 0.84 1.32 -2.36
N PHE A 13 -0.27 1.73 -2.97
CA PHE A 13 -1.25 0.78 -3.50
C PHE A 13 -0.63 -0.13 -4.57
N VAL A 14 0.05 0.45 -5.57
CA VAL A 14 0.72 -0.31 -6.64
C VAL A 14 1.86 -1.17 -6.09
N LEU A 15 2.65 -0.64 -5.15
CA LEU A 15 3.72 -1.39 -4.48
C LEU A 15 3.19 -2.63 -3.76
N GLY A 16 2.06 -2.51 -3.06
CA GLY A 16 1.44 -3.63 -2.37
C GLY A 16 0.94 -4.72 -3.34
N LEU A 17 0.35 -4.33 -4.46
CA LEU A 17 -0.03 -5.26 -5.54
C LEU A 17 1.19 -5.98 -6.12
N TYR A 18 2.27 -5.25 -6.37
CA TYR A 18 3.53 -5.81 -6.84
C TYR A 18 4.12 -6.83 -5.84
N MET A 19 4.18 -6.49 -4.55
CA MET A 19 4.67 -7.40 -3.50
C MET A 19 3.87 -8.70 -3.43
N MET A 20 2.54 -8.65 -3.59
CA MET A 20 1.71 -9.86 -3.62
C MET A 20 2.04 -10.76 -4.83
N GLY A 21 2.37 -10.18 -5.99
CA GLY A 21 2.82 -10.94 -7.15
C GLY A 21 4.22 -11.54 -6.97
N GLU A 22 5.14 -10.77 -6.37
CA GLU A 22 6.51 -11.21 -6.09
C GLU A 22 6.57 -12.32 -5.04
N ALA A 23 5.56 -12.47 -4.19
CA ALA A 23 5.53 -13.47 -3.12
C ALA A 23 5.84 -14.90 -3.60
N PHE A 24 5.47 -15.24 -4.84
CA PHE A 24 5.72 -16.57 -5.42
C PHE A 24 7.16 -16.79 -5.90
N TYR A 25 7.98 -15.74 -5.94
CA TYR A 25 9.39 -15.78 -6.34
C TYR A 25 10.34 -15.62 -5.16
N VAL A 26 9.82 -15.33 -3.95
CA VAL A 26 10.62 -15.22 -2.72
C VAL A 26 10.55 -16.52 -1.92
N VAL A 27 11.37 -17.49 -2.32
CA VAL A 27 11.44 -18.83 -1.71
C VAL A 27 11.70 -18.74 -0.20
N GLY A 28 10.85 -19.37 0.60
CA GLY A 28 10.96 -19.41 2.06
C GLY A 28 10.42 -18.19 2.79
N ALA A 29 9.90 -17.18 2.07
CA ALA A 29 9.24 -16.01 2.65
C ALA A 29 7.94 -15.64 1.91
N GLU A 30 7.32 -16.59 1.21
CA GLU A 30 6.14 -16.38 0.38
C GLU A 30 4.98 -15.80 1.21
N TYR A 31 4.71 -16.41 2.37
CA TYR A 31 3.65 -15.97 3.29
C TYR A 31 3.86 -14.55 3.82
N PRO A 32 5.00 -14.20 4.46
CA PRO A 32 5.20 -12.84 4.97
C PRO A 32 5.25 -11.79 3.85
N VAL A 33 5.77 -12.11 2.66
CA VAL A 33 5.78 -11.17 1.52
C VAL A 33 4.36 -10.91 1.02
N PHE A 34 3.53 -11.95 0.90
CA PHE A 34 2.14 -11.81 0.49
C PHE A 34 1.31 -10.99 1.48
N ILE A 35 1.41 -11.32 2.78
CA ILE A 35 0.74 -10.55 3.84
C ILE A 35 1.27 -9.11 3.89
N GLY A 36 2.58 -8.91 3.71
CA GLY A 36 3.18 -7.58 3.60
C GLY A 36 2.56 -6.76 2.47
N GLY A 37 2.37 -7.37 1.29
CA GLY A 37 1.72 -6.72 0.16
C GLY A 37 0.25 -6.34 0.44
N ILE A 38 -0.50 -7.17 1.17
CA ILE A 38 -1.85 -6.83 1.63
C ILE A 38 -1.83 -5.60 2.54
N LEU A 39 -0.93 -5.57 3.53
CA LEU A 39 -0.82 -4.46 4.47
C LEU A 39 -0.43 -3.15 3.75
N VAL A 40 0.54 -3.20 2.84
CA VAL A 40 0.99 -2.05 2.05
C VAL A 40 -0.13 -1.53 1.14
N THR A 41 -0.89 -2.42 0.48
CA THR A 41 -2.07 -2.05 -0.33
C THR A 41 -3.14 -1.37 0.53
N SER A 42 -3.39 -1.91 1.72
CA SER A 42 -4.38 -1.40 2.68
C SER A 42 -3.99 -0.01 3.19
N LEU A 43 -2.71 0.23 3.45
CA LEU A 43 -2.18 1.56 3.80
C LEU A 43 -2.37 2.57 2.67
N GLY A 44 -2.15 2.15 1.41
CA GLY A 44 -2.43 2.95 0.22
C GLY A 44 -3.86 3.49 0.20
N LEU A 45 -4.85 2.68 0.60
CA LEU A 45 -6.26 3.09 0.70
C LEU A 45 -6.59 3.88 1.99
N ALA A 46 -5.93 3.55 3.10
CA ALA A 46 -6.20 4.17 4.40
C ALA A 46 -5.78 5.65 4.46
N ILE A 47 -4.68 6.02 3.81
CA ILE A 47 -4.15 7.40 3.76
C ILE A 47 -5.20 8.41 3.21
N PRO A 48 -5.77 8.22 2.01
CA PRO A 48 -6.79 9.14 1.48
C PRO A 48 -8.11 9.06 2.26
N ALA A 49 -8.49 7.89 2.77
CA ALA A 49 -9.77 7.71 3.45
C ALA A 49 -9.82 8.33 4.86
N HIS A 50 -8.73 8.23 5.63
CA HIS A 50 -8.74 8.57 7.06
C HIS A 50 -7.77 9.67 7.46
N VAL A 51 -6.60 9.75 6.82
CA VAL A 51 -5.53 10.69 7.21
C VAL A 51 -5.72 12.03 6.52
N LEU A 52 -5.91 12.04 5.19
CA LEU A 52 -6.09 13.26 4.41
C LEU A 52 -7.39 14.01 4.75
N LYS A 53 -8.46 13.29 5.08
CA LYS A 53 -9.74 13.88 5.50
C LYS A 53 -9.66 14.67 6.81
N ARG A 54 -8.64 14.41 7.65
CA ARG A 54 -8.45 15.05 8.96
C ARG A 54 -7.39 16.16 8.97
N ILE A 55 -6.51 16.20 7.96
CA ILE A 55 -5.41 17.18 7.87
C ILE A 55 -5.82 18.40 7.02
N ASP A 56 -6.72 18.21 6.05
CA ASP A 56 -7.21 19.28 5.17
C ASP A 56 -8.43 20.05 5.76
N GLY A 57 -8.87 19.75 6.99
CA GLY A 57 -9.98 20.41 7.68
C GLY A 57 -9.51 21.16 8.92
#